data_AF-A0A7Y5M7X5-F1
#
_entry.id   AF-A0A7Y5M7X5-F1
#
_cell.length_a   1.000
_cell.length_b   1.000
_cell.length_c   1.000
_cell.angle_alpha   90.00
_cell.angle_beta   90.00
_cell.angle_gamma   90.00
#
_symmetry.space_group_name_H-M   'P 1'
#
loop_
_entity.id
_entity.type
_entity.pdbx_description
1 polymer ?
#
loop_
_entity_poly.entity_id
_entity_poly.type
_entity_poly.pdbx_seq_one_letter_code
_entity_poly.pdbx_strand_id
1 'polypeptide(L)' 'MTAPYLPQLRLYQDWLRTQRGLVFEDYDALWRWSTTDLDAFWQSIWDYFDIQSPTPHSAVLAHNTMPG' A
#
# COMPACT_ATOMS: atom_id res chain seq x y z
N MET A 1 -8.40 -14.04 -26.41
CA MET A 1 -7.13 -14.41 -25.75
C MET A 1 -7.02 -13.59 -24.48
N THR A 2 -7.55 -14.10 -23.38
CA THR A 2 -7.61 -13.37 -22.10
C THR A 2 -6.32 -13.68 -21.35
N ALA A 3 -5.51 -12.68 -21.02
CA ALA A 3 -4.27 -12.89 -20.26
C ALA A 3 -4.61 -13.57 -18.92
N PRO A 4 -4.23 -14.83 -18.68
CA PRO A 4 -4.59 -15.50 -17.45
C PRO A 4 -3.57 -15.08 -16.40
N TYR A 5 -4.06 -14.44 -15.35
CA TYR A 5 -3.31 -13.97 -14.17
C TYR A 5 -2.63 -12.61 -14.31
N LEU A 6 -3.40 -11.54 -14.06
CA LEU A 6 -2.80 -10.26 -13.64
C LEU A 6 -2.34 -10.41 -12.18
N PRO A 7 -1.06 -10.14 -11.87
CA PRO A 7 -0.57 -10.22 -10.50
C PRO A 7 -1.28 -9.18 -9.63
N GLN A 8 -1.63 -9.56 -8.39
CA GLN A 8 -2.26 -8.66 -7.40
C GLN A 8 -1.48 -7.35 -7.22
N LEU A 9 -0.14 -7.43 -7.30
CA LEU A 9 0.73 -6.27 -7.23
C LEU A 9 0.46 -5.24 -8.35
N ARG A 10 0.12 -5.70 -9.57
CA ARG A 10 -0.21 -4.80 -10.68
C ARG A 10 -1.56 -4.10 -10.44
N LEU A 11 -2.55 -4.84 -9.94
CA LEU A 11 -3.85 -4.26 -9.56
C LEU A 11 -3.68 -3.19 -8.47
N TYR A 12 -2.83 -3.48 -7.49
CA TYR A 12 -2.47 -2.53 -6.44
C TYR A 12 -1.74 -1.29 -6.98
N GLN A 13 -0.78 -1.46 -7.89
CA GLN A 13 -0.10 -0.31 -8.54
C GLN A 13 -1.06 0.57 -9.35
N ASP A 14 -2.03 -0.03 -10.05
CA ASP A 14 -3.05 0.72 -10.78
C ASP A 14 -4.03 1.44 -9.83
N TRP A 15 -4.38 0.80 -8.71
CA TRP A 15 -5.16 1.45 -7.65
C TRP A 15 -4.41 2.61 -7.00
N LEU A 16 -3.12 2.46 -6.69
CA LEU A 16 -2.28 3.54 -6.16
C LEU A 16 -2.22 4.74 -7.12
N ARG A 17 -2.10 4.47 -8.42
CA ARG A 17 -2.14 5.51 -9.45
C ARG A 17 -3.47 6.25 -9.45
N THR A 18 -4.59 5.53 -9.42
CA THR A 18 -5.93 6.12 -9.60
C THR A 18 -6.50 6.77 -8.34
N GLN A 19 -6.28 6.17 -7.17
CA GLN A 19 -6.83 6.64 -5.89
C GLN A 19 -5.89 7.56 -5.11
N ARG A 20 -4.57 7.36 -5.27
CA ARG A 20 -3.55 8.08 -4.49
C ARG A 20 -2.64 8.97 -5.35
N GLY A 21 -2.73 8.89 -6.68
CA GLY A 21 -1.85 9.64 -7.59
C GLY A 21 -0.39 9.16 -7.56
N LEU A 22 -0.11 8.01 -6.94
CA LEU A 22 1.24 7.48 -6.78
C LEU A 22 1.63 6.64 -7.99
N VAL A 23 2.73 7.02 -8.63
CA VAL A 23 3.29 6.33 -9.81
C VAL A 23 4.75 5.98 -9.54
N PHE A 24 5.11 4.76 -9.87
CA PHE A 24 6.46 4.23 -9.68
C PHE A 24 6.98 3.74 -11.03
N GLU A 25 8.24 4.04 -11.32
CA GLU A 25 8.90 3.66 -12.58
C GLU A 25 9.15 2.15 -12.66
N ASP A 26 9.47 1.54 -11.52
CA ASP A 26 9.74 0.11 -11.39
C ASP A 26 9.36 -0.44 -10.00
N TYR A 27 9.61 -1.73 -9.81
CA TYR A 27 9.38 -2.41 -8.54
C TYR A 27 10.29 -1.87 -7.41
N ASP A 28 11.52 -1.48 -7.73
CA ASP A 28 12.47 -0.98 -6.74
C ASP A 28 12.03 0.37 -6.18
N ALA A 29 11.47 1.25 -7.01
CA ALA A 29 10.87 2.51 -6.60
C ALA A 29 9.64 2.29 -5.70
N LEU A 30 8.77 1.33 -6.05
CA LEU A 30 7.65 0.94 -5.19
C LEU A 30 8.13 0.37 -3.84
N TRP A 31 9.12 -0.52 -3.87
CA TRP A 31 9.69 -1.12 -2.68
C TRP A 31 10.36 -0.09 -1.77
N ARG A 32 11.14 0.84 -2.35
CA ARG A 32 11.73 1.96 -1.61
C ARG A 32 10.65 2.77 -0.91
N TRP A 33 9.62 3.17 -1.64
CA TRP A 33 8.51 3.91 -1.05
C TRP A 33 7.85 3.12 0.10
N SER A 34 7.61 1.82 -0.08
CA SER A 34 6.99 0.97 0.95
C SER A 34 7.80 0.85 2.25
N THR A 35 9.10 1.16 2.21
CA THR A 35 10.00 1.08 3.38
C THR A 35 10.40 2.45 3.92
N THR A 36 10.35 3.51 3.11
CA THR A 36 10.69 4.87 3.53
C THR A 36 9.49 5.65 4.07
N ASP A 37 8.29 5.36 3.58
CA ASP A 37 7.04 6.01 3.99
C ASP A 37 6.05 4.95 4.50
N LEU A 38 6.37 4.40 5.66
CA LEU A 38 5.62 3.30 6.27
C LEU A 38 4.17 3.69 6.57
N ASP A 39 3.93 4.92 7.02
CA ASP A 39 2.59 5.38 7.36
C ASP A 39 1.70 5.46 6.11
N ALA A 40 2.18 6.08 5.03
CA ALA A 40 1.43 6.14 3.78
C ALA A 40 1.24 4.75 3.16
N PHE A 41 2.27 3.90 3.21
CA PHE A 41 2.20 2.54 2.71
C PHE A 41 1.14 1.72 3.46
N TRP A 42 1.21 1.69 4.79
CA TRP A 42 0.28 0.89 5.57
C TRP A 42 -1.16 1.41 5.52
N GLN A 43 -1.36 2.73 5.46
CA GLN A 43 -2.66 3.32 5.19
C GLN A 43 -3.21 2.85 3.84
N SER A 44 -2.39 2.91 2.79
CA SER A 44 -2.82 2.48 1.46
C SER A 44 -3.19 0.99 1.38
N ILE A 45 -2.56 0.12 2.18
CA ILE A 45 -2.95 -1.29 2.31
C ILE A 45 -4.32 -1.43 2.98
N TRP A 46 -4.55 -0.70 4.08
CA TRP A 46 -5.85 -0.68 4.76
C TRP A 46 -6.99 -0.28 3.82
N ASP A 47 -6.78 0.77 3.04
CA ASP A 47 -7.80 1.29 2.12
C ASP A 47 -7.97 0.40 0.89
N TYR A 48 -6.89 -0.19 0.38
CA TYR A 48 -6.96 -1.07 -0.79
C TYR A 48 -7.73 -2.36 -0.49
N PHE A 49 -7.53 -2.94 0.69
CA PHE A 49 -8.24 -4.14 1.12
C PHE A 49 -9.58 -3.86 1.80
N ASP A 50 -9.97 -2.59 1.91
CA ASP A 50 -11.20 -2.15 2.60
C ASP A 50 -11.32 -2.79 3.99
N ILE A 51 -10.24 -2.73 4.77
CA ILE A 51 -10.17 -3.38 6.08
C ILE A 51 -11.11 -2.65 7.05
N GLN A 52 -12.24 -3.29 7.34
CA GLN A 52 -13.24 -2.79 8.29
C GLN A 52 -12.85 -3.18 9.73
N SER A 53 -12.56 -2.19 10.57
CA SER A 53 -12.36 -2.39 12.01
C SER A 53 -13.52 -1.78 12.80
N PRO A 54 -14.18 -2.53 13.70
CA PRO A 54 -15.21 -1.99 14.58
C PRO A 54 -14.68 -0.96 15.59
N THR A 55 -13.36 -0.83 15.72
CA THR A 55 -12.69 0.19 16.54
C THR A 55 -11.88 1.10 15.60
N PRO A 56 -12.09 2.42 15.57
CA PRO A 56 -11.34 3.32 14.70
C PRO A 56 -9.85 3.27 15.06
N HIS A 57 -9.00 2.91 14.10
CA HIS A 57 -7.56 2.90 14.30
C HIS A 57 -7.04 4.34 14.17
N SER A 58 -6.19 4.77 15.11
CA SER A 58 -5.66 6.14 15.14
C SER A 58 -4.30 6.30 14.46
N ALA A 59 -3.57 5.20 14.21
CA ALA A 59 -2.34 5.15 13.42
C ALA A 59 -2.05 3.69 13.02
N VAL A 60 -1.60 3.44 11.78
CA VAL A 60 -1.24 2.07 11.35
C VAL A 60 0.14 1.64 11.84
N LEU A 61 1.06 2.60 12.03
CA LEU A 61 2.28 2.44 12.81
C LEU A 61 2.27 3.50 13.91
N ALA A 62 2.21 3.09 15.18
CA ALA A 62 2.22 4.05 16.27
C ALA A 62 3.63 4.60 16.54
N HIS A 63 4.66 3.75 16.44
CA HIS A 63 6.05 4.10 16.73
C HIS A 63 7.00 3.30 15.82
N ASN A 64 7.81 3.97 15.00
CA ASN A 64 8.83 3.34 14.15
C ASN A 64 10.15 3.10 14.91
N THR A 65 10.08 2.44 16.06
CA THR A 65 11.24 2.18 16.93
C THR A 65 11.19 0.76 17.45
N MET A 66 12.28 0.00 17.27
CA MET A 66 12.41 -1.32 17.91
C MET A 66 13.24 -1.28 19.19
N PRO A 67 12.84 -2.04 20.25
CA PRO A 67 11.59 -2.80 20.34
C PRO A 67 10.42 -1.89 20.76
N GLY A 68 9.36 -1.85 19.95
CA GLY A 68 8.16 -1.03 20.13
C GLY A 68 7.09 -1.41 19.13
#